data_AF-A0A2E5IE34-F1
#
_entry.id   AF-A0A2E5IE34-F1
#
_cell.length_a   1.000
_cell.length_b   1.000
_cell.length_c   1.000
_cell.angle_alpha   90.00
_cell.angle_beta   90.00
_cell.angle_gamma   90.00
#
_symmetry.space_group_name_H-M   'P 1'
#
loop_
_entity.id
_entity.type
_entity.pdbx_description
1 polymer ?
#
loop_
_entity_poly.entity_id
_entity_poly.type
_entity_poly.pdbx_seq_one_letter_code
_entity_poly.pdbx_strand_id
1 'polypeptide(L)'
;MGRPSRWSDERKANREQAEWIVGWLRTNGPATTPQIIDALTAEGRDVRAHILQRALRKSPFVHRIGAQQGSKGKVSLWAWGVEEDDVA
;
A
#
# COMPACT_ATOMS: atom_id res chain seq x y z
N MET A 1 -18.15 30.95 8.82
CA MET A 1 -17.52 29.63 9.00
C MET A 1 -17.39 28.95 7.63
N GLY A 2 -16.16 28.70 7.17
CA GLY A 2 -15.93 28.04 5.88
C GLY A 2 -16.44 26.61 5.94
N ARG A 3 -17.32 26.22 5.03
CA ARG A 3 -17.82 24.84 4.94
C ARG A 3 -16.60 23.94 4.67
N PRO A 4 -16.32 22.89 5.47
CA PRO A 4 -15.29 21.94 5.10
C PRO A 4 -15.67 21.38 3.73
N SER A 5 -14.82 21.63 2.75
CA SER A 5 -15.04 21.13 1.40
C SER A 5 -14.92 19.61 1.49
N ARG A 6 -16.00 18.88 1.20
CA ARG A 6 -16.10 17.41 1.17
C ARG A 6 -14.91 16.73 0.46
N TRP A 7 -14.34 17.45 -0.50
CA TRP A 7 -13.16 17.06 -1.26
C TRP A 7 -11.88 16.93 -0.41
N SER A 8 -11.77 17.73 0.65
CA SER A 8 -10.62 17.72 1.56
C SER A 8 -10.66 16.52 2.48
N ASP A 9 -11.82 16.16 3.02
CA ASP A 9 -12.00 14.97 3.86
C ASP A 9 -11.75 13.69 3.09
N GLU A 10 -12.29 13.55 1.87
CA GLU A 10 -12.04 12.37 1.04
C GLU A 10 -10.56 12.24 0.66
N ARG A 11 -9.90 13.35 0.32
CA ARG A 11 -8.45 13.35 0.05
C ARG A 11 -7.61 13.01 1.27
N LYS A 12 -8.02 13.49 2.45
CA LYS A 12 -7.35 13.19 3.71
C LYS A 12 -7.48 11.70 4.03
N ALA A 13 -8.69 11.15 3.97
CA ALA A 13 -8.94 9.72 4.18
C ALA A 13 -8.14 8.84 3.21
N ASN A 14 -8.11 9.22 1.94
CA ASN A 14 -7.33 8.54 0.91
C ASN A 14 -5.82 8.56 1.21
N ARG A 15 -5.29 9.67 1.74
CA ARG A 15 -3.89 9.77 2.16
C ARG A 15 -3.62 8.93 3.40
N GLU A 16 -4.47 9.02 4.42
CA GLU A 16 -4.35 8.25 5.66
C GLU A 16 -4.36 6.74 5.40
N GLN A 17 -5.22 6.28 4.48
CA GLN A 17 -5.24 4.88 4.09
C GLN A 17 -3.98 4.46 3.32
N ALA A 18 -3.45 5.32 2.44
CA ALA A 18 -2.19 5.04 1.76
C ALA A 18 -1.01 4.97 2.74
N GLU A 19 -0.94 5.89 3.70
CA GLU A 19 0.06 5.90 4.77
C GLU A 19 -0.05 4.65 5.66
N TRP A 20 -1.28 4.21 5.97
CA TRP A 20 -1.51 2.97 6.70
C TRP A 20 -0.95 1.75 5.97
N ILE A 21 -1.17 1.63 4.65
CA ILE A 21 -0.61 0.52 3.84
C ILE A 21 0.92 0.50 3.91
N VAL A 22 1.54 1.68 3.78
CA VAL A 22 3.01 1.82 3.85
C VAL A 22 3.51 1.43 5.25
N GLY A 23 2.84 1.88 6.31
CA GLY A 23 3.18 1.52 7.69
C GLY A 23 2.98 0.03 7.97
N TRP A 24 1.92 -0.57 7.42
CA TRP A 24 1.66 -2.00 7.56
C TRP A 24 2.77 -2.83 6.90
N LEU A 25 3.23 -2.45 5.70
CA LEU A 25 4.38 -3.08 5.04
C LEU A 25 5.67 -2.96 5.86
N ARG A 26 5.87 -1.83 6.55
CA ARG A 26 7.02 -1.66 7.44
C ARG A 26 6.99 -2.61 8.63
N THR A 27 5.81 -2.84 9.23
CA THR A 27 5.67 -3.67 10.43
C THR A 27 5.59 -5.17 10.12
N ASN A 28 4.93 -5.54 9.01
CA ASN A 28 4.69 -6.94 8.63
C ASN A 28 5.74 -7.48 7.65
N GLY A 29 6.54 -6.59 7.04
CA GLY A 29 7.53 -6.94 6.04
C GLY A 29 6.97 -6.99 4.60
N PRO A 30 7.73 -7.58 3.67
CA PRO A 30 7.33 -7.64 2.27
C PRO A 30 6.04 -8.42 2.06
N ALA A 31 5.12 -7.85 1.29
CA ALA A 31 3.82 -8.46 1.02
C ALA A 31 3.37 -8.27 -0.41
N THR A 32 2.55 -9.20 -0.87
CA THR A 32 1.93 -9.18 -2.19
C THR A 32 0.66 -8.34 -2.18
N THR A 33 0.23 -7.85 -3.36
CA THR A 33 -1.03 -7.09 -3.47
C THR A 33 -2.24 -7.80 -2.84
N PRO A 34 -2.46 -9.12 -3.02
CA PRO A 34 -3.54 -9.83 -2.32
C PRO A 34 -3.40 -9.82 -0.80
N GLN A 35 -2.19 -10.01 -0.25
CA GLN A 35 -1.98 -9.98 1.21
C GLN A 35 -2.31 -8.62 1.80
N ILE A 36 -1.98 -7.53 1.09
CA ILE A 36 -2.34 -6.17 1.51
C ILE A 36 -3.86 -5.98 1.47
N ILE A 37 -4.54 -6.55 0.46
CA ILE A 37 -6.01 -6.51 0.36
C ILE A 37 -6.65 -7.27 1.52
N ASP A 38 -6.15 -8.46 1.85
CA ASP A 38 -6.58 -9.23 3.01
C ASP A 38 -6.38 -8.44 4.32
N ALA A 39 -5.22 -7.81 4.49
CA ALA A 39 -4.94 -6.99 5.67
C ALA A 39 -5.88 -5.79 5.80
N LEU A 40 -6.18 -5.09 4.70
CA LEU A 40 -7.17 -4.02 4.67
C LEU A 40 -8.57 -4.53 5.05
N THR A 41 -8.94 -5.70 4.53
CA THR A 41 -10.24 -6.31 4.78
C THR A 41 -10.38 -6.75 6.23
N ALA A 42 -9.33 -7.34 6.81
CA ALA A 42 -9.28 -7.74 8.23
C ALA A 42 -9.37 -6.53 9.18
N GLU A 43 -8.80 -5.39 8.80
CA GLU A 43 -8.88 -4.11 9.53
C GLU A 43 -10.24 -3.40 9.33
N GLY A 44 -11.14 -3.93 8.48
CA GLY A 44 -12.42 -3.30 8.17
C GLY A 44 -12.30 -2.04 7.29
N ARG A 45 -11.20 -1.89 6.54
CA ARG A 45 -10.93 -0.77 5.65
C ARG A 45 -11.37 -1.09 4.21
N ASP A 46 -11.97 -0.12 3.54
CA ASP A 46 -12.45 -0.26 2.17
C ASP A 46 -11.29 -0.44 1.17
N VAL A 47 -11.33 -1.48 0.35
CA VAL A 47 -10.23 -1.80 -0.58
C VAL A 47 -10.38 -1.00 -1.87
N ARG A 48 -9.63 0.09 -1.98
CA ARG A 48 -9.66 0.98 -3.15
C ARG A 48 -8.42 0.83 -4.02
N ALA A 49 -8.61 0.43 -5.27
CA ALA A 49 -7.52 0.23 -6.24
C ALA A 49 -6.63 1.47 -6.41
N HIS A 50 -7.22 2.66 -6.48
CA HIS A 50 -6.44 3.91 -6.62
C HIS A 50 -5.61 4.24 -5.38
N ILE A 51 -6.02 3.79 -4.19
CA ILE A 51 -5.26 3.96 -2.93
C ILE A 51 -4.10 2.97 -2.88
N LEU A 52 -4.33 1.71 -3.24
CA LEU A 52 -3.26 0.72 -3.41
C LEU A 52 -2.21 1.21 -4.41
N GLN A 53 -2.64 1.70 -5.58
CA GLN A 53 -1.72 2.27 -6.56
C GLN A 53 -0.93 3.46 -6.01
N ARG A 54 -1.58 4.34 -5.23
CA ARG A 54 -0.90 5.47 -4.59
C ARG A 54 0.13 5.00 -3.55
N ALA A 55 -0.23 4.06 -2.69
CA ALA A 55 0.65 3.53 -1.65
C ALA A 55 1.82 2.73 -2.23
N LEU A 56 1.61 1.97 -3.31
CA LEU A 56 2.61 1.06 -3.86
C LEU A 56 3.47 1.71 -4.95
N ARG A 57 2.90 2.55 -5.82
CA ARG A 57 3.63 3.14 -6.97
C ARG A 57 4.05 4.59 -6.79
N LYS A 58 3.34 5.36 -5.95
CA LYS A 58 3.66 6.77 -5.71
C LYS A 58 4.37 7.02 -4.39
N SER A 59 4.43 6.02 -3.51
CA SER A 59 5.17 6.16 -2.27
C SER A 59 6.67 6.05 -2.55
N PRO A 60 7.50 6.98 -2.03
CA PRO A 60 8.95 6.88 -2.15
C PRO A 60 9.55 5.78 -1.25
N PHE A 61 8.76 5.17 -0.37
CA PHE A 61 9.23 4.18 0.59
C PHE A 61 8.91 2.74 0.22
N VAL A 62 8.04 2.52 -0.78
CA VAL A 62 7.58 1.18 -1.16
C VAL A 62 8.13 0.84 -2.53
N HIS A 63 8.86 -0.26 -2.60
CA HIS A 63 9.47 -0.74 -3.83
C HIS A 63 8.97 -2.12 -4.17
N ARG A 64 8.83 -2.39 -5.47
CA ARG A 64 8.56 -3.73 -5.96
C ARG A 64 9.87 -4.51 -5.95
N ILE A 65 9.97 -5.51 -5.08
CA ILE A 65 11.16 -6.37 -4.95
C ILE A 65 11.08 -7.63 -5.81
N GLY A 66 9.91 -7.93 -6.39
CA GLY A 66 9.78 -9.08 -7.28
C GLY A 66 8.34 -9.43 -7.65
N ALA A 67 8.15 -10.71 -7.93
CA ALA A 67 6.85 -11.31 -8.13
C ALA A 67 6.83 -12.72 -7.54
N GLN A 68 5.73 -13.08 -6.88
CA GLN A 68 5.50 -14.39 -6.30
C GLN A 68 4.40 -15.12 -7.08
N GLN A 69 4.47 -16.45 -7.13
CA GLN A 69 3.39 -17.26 -7.71
C GLN A 69 2.20 -17.27 -6.74
N GLY A 70 1.11 -16.61 -7.12
CA GLY A 70 -0.15 -16.62 -6.38
C GLY A 70 -1.16 -17.60 -6.99
N SER A 71 -2.28 -17.78 -6.30
CA SER A 71 -3.34 -18.74 -6.64
C SER A 71 -4.00 -18.50 -8.00
N LYS A 72 -3.97 -17.25 -8.49
CA LYS A 72 -4.52 -16.84 -9.80
C LYS A 72 -3.45 -16.42 -10.82
N GLY A 73 -2.17 -16.63 -10.50
CA GLY A 73 -1.05 -16.21 -11.35
C GLY A 73 0.03 -15.44 -10.58
N LYS A 74 1.00 -14.89 -11.31
CA LYS A 74 2.10 -14.11 -10.70
C LYS A 74 1.58 -12.80 -10.12
N VAL A 75 1.87 -12.56 -8.84
CA VAL A 75 1.51 -11.34 -8.11
C VAL A 75 2.77 -10.57 -7.74
N SER A 76 2.70 -9.24 -7.77
CA SER A 76 3.87 -8.41 -7.43
C SER A 76 4.11 -8.42 -5.93
N LEU A 77 5.38 -8.57 -5.53
CA LEU A 77 5.84 -8.51 -4.16
C LEU A 77 6.40 -7.11 -3.88
N TRP A 78 5.93 -6.50 -2.79
CA TRP A 78 6.25 -5.12 -2.41
C TRP A 78 6.89 -5.10 -1.03
N ALA A 79 7.93 -4.29 -0.86
CA ALA A 79 8.62 -4.12 0.40
C ALA A 79 8.78 -2.65 0.75
N TRP A 80 8.82 -2.36 2.05
CA TRP A 80 9.14 -1.05 2.58
C TRP A 80 10.66 -0.92 2.74
N GLY A 81 11.24 0.18 2.26
CA GLY A 81 12.63 0.57 2.54
C GLY A 81 13.64 -0.52 2.20
N VAL A 82 13.72 -0.90 0.93
CA VAL A 82 14.83 -1.72 0.46
C VAL A 82 16.01 -0.77 0.32
N GLU A 83 16.96 -0.84 1.26
CA GLU A 83 18.30 -0.37 0.97
C GLU A 83 18.77 -1.09 -0.30
N GLU A 84 19.29 -0.35 -1.27
CA GLU A 84 20.11 -0.89 -2.35
C GLU A 84 21.42 -1.43 -1.75
N ASP A 85 21.36 -2.47 -0.94
CA ASP A 85 22.54 -3.13 -0.38
C ASP A 85 22.33 -4.65 -0.46
N ASP A 86 22.36 -5.17 -1.69
CA ASP A 86 22.84 -6.55 -1.94
C ASP A 86 23.28 -6.80 -3.40
N VAL A 87 23.69 -5.77 -4.15
CA VAL A 87 24.30 -5.99 -5.48
C VAL A 87 25.43 -4.99 -5.77
N ALA A 88 26.61 -5.24 -5.20
CA ALA A 88 27.90 -5.28 -5.93
C ALA A 88 29.09 -5.49 -4.98
#